data_AF-A0A840MT12-F1
#
_entry.id   AF-A0A840MT12-F1
#
_cell.length_a   1.000
_cell.length_b   1.000
_cell.length_c   1.000
_cell.angle_alpha   90.00
_cell.angle_beta   90.00
_cell.angle_gamma   90.00
#
_symmetry.space_group_name_H-M   'P 1'
#
loop_
_entity.id
_entity.type
_entity.pdbx_description
1 polymer ?
#
loop_
_entity_poly.entity_id
_entity_poly.type
_entity_poly.pdbx_seq_one_letter_code
_entity_poly.pdbx_strand_id
1 'polypeptide(L)'
;MSDLDDSFAKLLGRQPSDAERQSLYRVRDALGLKNNDALWLVLMALQHYQGQYEKFPQAIAQAAKDTLVNFKATADATVKASAEAAKADLAQAVAAAAQEVAHNTSAKQMWQWAAGCIAVAFLCVGLFGWYMHSSSKNSGYQAGYGAGYTEAKDEKAAAAWANTPEGQAAYRLAQAGSIRDLARCSGQGWKRENGFCFVQTAPDGKIYGWRLP
;
A
#
# COMPACT_ATOMS: atom_id res chain seq x y z
N MET A 1 -58.29 76.65 33.92
CA MET A 1 -57.34 75.55 34.19
C MET A 1 -57.14 75.46 35.69
N SER A 2 -57.12 74.26 36.25
CA SER A 2 -56.90 74.10 37.69
C SER A 2 -55.41 74.28 38.01
N ASP A 3 -55.07 74.82 39.17
CA ASP A 3 -53.69 75.00 39.66
C ASP A 3 -52.87 73.67 39.65
N LEU A 4 -53.60 72.54 39.73
CA LEU A 4 -53.08 71.18 39.55
C LEU A 4 -52.53 70.95 38.14
N ASP A 5 -53.33 71.23 37.11
CA ASP A 5 -52.97 70.95 35.71
C ASP A 5 -51.73 71.75 35.29
N ASP A 6 -51.61 73.00 35.75
CA ASP A 6 -50.47 73.88 35.48
C ASP A 6 -49.20 73.41 36.22
N SER A 7 -49.34 72.99 37.48
CA SER A 7 -48.22 72.45 38.27
C SER A 7 -47.73 71.11 37.72
N PHE A 8 -48.67 70.25 37.29
CA PHE A 8 -48.36 68.96 36.67
C PHE A 8 -47.66 69.16 35.31
N ALA A 9 -48.13 70.10 34.50
CA ALA A 9 -47.47 70.46 33.24
C ALA A 9 -46.06 71.04 33.45
N LYS A 10 -45.86 71.87 34.48
CA LYS A 10 -44.53 72.41 34.83
C LYS A 10 -43.56 71.34 35.33
N LEU A 11 -44.03 70.39 36.13
CA LEU A 11 -43.20 69.32 36.70
C LEU A 11 -42.88 68.22 35.68
N LEU A 12 -43.87 67.78 34.91
CA LEU A 12 -43.80 66.55 34.11
C LEU A 12 -43.86 66.81 32.60
N GLY A 13 -43.97 68.07 32.16
CA GLY A 13 -43.94 68.46 30.75
C GLY A 13 -45.16 68.00 29.92
N ARG A 14 -46.21 67.51 30.57
CA ARG A 14 -47.45 67.03 29.93
C ARG A 14 -48.66 67.31 30.82
N GLN A 15 -49.87 67.21 30.26
CA GLN A 15 -51.10 67.26 31.05
C GLN A 15 -51.36 65.93 31.78
N PRO A 16 -52.01 65.96 32.96
CA PRO A 16 -52.44 64.75 33.65
C PRO A 16 -53.58 64.08 32.89
N SER A 17 -53.61 62.75 32.88
CA SER A 17 -54.78 62.00 32.42
C SER A 17 -55.92 62.10 33.42
N ASP A 18 -57.15 61.78 33.01
CA ASP A 18 -58.32 61.86 33.88
C ASP A 18 -58.20 60.96 35.12
N ALA A 19 -57.62 59.77 34.96
CA ALA A 19 -57.35 58.84 36.07
C ALA A 19 -56.29 59.40 37.04
N GLU A 20 -55.21 60.01 36.53
CA GLU A 20 -54.19 60.65 37.37
C GLU A 20 -54.78 61.84 38.13
N ARG A 21 -55.58 62.66 37.45
CA ARG A 21 -56.26 63.82 38.05
C ARG A 21 -57.18 63.38 39.20
N GLN A 22 -57.99 62.33 38.97
CA GLN A 22 -58.91 61.82 39.98
C GLN A 22 -58.17 61.17 41.17
N SER A 23 -57.09 60.43 40.92
CA SER A 23 -56.24 59.85 41.97
C SER A 23 -55.60 60.94 42.84
N LEU A 24 -55.01 61.96 42.19
CA LEU A 24 -54.37 63.08 42.88
C LEU A 24 -55.37 63.85 43.75
N TYR A 25 -56.56 64.17 43.24
CA TYR A 25 -57.61 64.82 44.03
C TYR A 25 -58.06 63.98 45.23
N ARG A 26 -58.24 62.66 45.05
CA ARG A 26 -58.59 61.76 46.15
C ARG A 26 -57.54 61.78 47.26
N VAL A 27 -56.25 61.76 46.91
CA VAL A 27 -55.15 61.81 47.87
C VAL A 27 -55.06 63.18 48.54
N ARG A 28 -55.24 64.27 47.78
CA ARG A 28 -55.31 65.64 48.30
C ARG A 28 -56.35 65.78 49.40
N ASP A 29 -57.56 65.33 49.10
CA ASP A 29 -58.74 65.52 49.95
C ASP A 29 -58.62 64.67 51.22
N ALA A 30 -58.10 63.45 51.10
CA ALA A 30 -57.82 62.58 52.25
C ALA A 30 -56.75 63.16 53.21
N LEU A 31 -55.80 63.94 52.67
CA LEU A 31 -54.74 64.58 53.44
C LEU A 31 -55.07 66.02 53.86
N GLY A 32 -56.24 66.55 53.48
CA GLY A 32 -56.65 67.93 53.80
C GLY A 32 -55.77 69.02 53.20
N LEU A 33 -55.10 68.75 52.07
CA LEU A 33 -54.12 69.66 51.49
C LEU A 33 -54.77 70.82 50.74
N LYS A 34 -54.17 72.00 50.85
CA LYS A 34 -54.55 73.17 50.05
C LYS A 34 -53.87 73.12 48.68
N ASN A 35 -54.45 73.80 47.69
CA ASN A 35 -53.94 73.78 46.31
C ASN A 35 -52.51 74.35 46.16
N ASN A 36 -52.07 75.22 47.08
CA ASN A 36 -50.76 75.87 47.08
C ASN A 36 -49.73 75.21 48.01
N ASP A 37 -50.00 74.00 48.51
CA ASP A 37 -49.11 73.28 49.42
C ASP A 37 -47.90 72.71 48.66
N ALA A 38 -46.69 72.84 49.22
CA ALA A 38 -45.48 72.27 48.63
C ALA A 38 -45.52 70.73 48.57
N LEU A 39 -46.25 70.07 49.49
CA LEU A 39 -46.43 68.61 49.48
C LEU A 39 -47.14 68.12 48.21
N TRP A 40 -47.90 69.00 47.56
CA TRP A 40 -48.64 68.70 46.34
C TRP A 40 -47.74 68.32 45.16
N LEU A 41 -46.62 69.03 45.00
CA LEU A 41 -45.63 68.77 43.96
C LEU A 41 -44.93 67.42 44.18
N VAL A 42 -44.69 67.05 45.44
CA VAL A 42 -44.10 65.76 45.81
C VAL A 42 -45.06 64.62 45.49
N LEU A 43 -46.36 64.77 45.80
CA LEU A 43 -47.38 63.76 45.47
C LEU A 43 -47.53 63.56 43.96
N MET A 44 -47.45 64.62 43.15
CA MET A 44 -47.44 64.50 41.68
C MET A 44 -46.22 63.72 41.19
N ALA A 45 -45.04 64.01 41.72
CA ALA A 45 -43.82 63.27 41.37
C ALA A 45 -43.93 61.79 41.77
N LEU A 46 -44.44 61.48 42.98
CA LEU A 46 -44.63 60.12 43.46
C LEU A 46 -45.66 59.34 42.63
N GLN A 47 -46.81 59.95 42.29
CA GLN A 47 -47.82 59.35 41.42
C GLN A 47 -47.25 59.04 40.03
N HIS A 48 -46.39 59.91 39.49
CA HIS A 48 -45.71 59.66 38.22
C HIS A 48 -44.77 58.45 38.30
N TYR A 49 -43.99 58.33 39.38
CA TYR A 49 -43.12 57.17 39.59
C TYR A 49 -43.92 55.88 39.80
N GLN A 50 -45.03 55.92 40.54
CA GLN A 50 -45.89 54.75 40.74
C GLN A 50 -46.36 54.16 39.41
N GLY A 51 -46.88 54.99 38.49
CA GLY A 51 -47.32 54.53 37.18
C GLY A 51 -46.19 53.98 36.29
N GLN A 52 -44.94 54.38 36.53
CA GLN A 52 -43.77 53.78 35.88
C GLN A 52 -43.40 52.44 36.50
N TYR A 53 -43.39 52.35 37.84
CA TYR A 53 -43.11 51.11 38.57
C TYR A 53 -44.12 50.00 38.31
N GLU A 54 -45.38 50.34 38.02
CA GLU A 54 -46.40 49.35 37.64
C GLU A 54 -46.12 48.72 36.25
N LYS A 55 -45.39 49.41 35.36
CA LYS A 55 -45.11 48.95 33.99
C LYS A 55 -43.82 48.12 33.88
N PHE A 56 -42.81 48.41 34.71
CA PHE A 56 -41.52 47.72 34.64
C PHE A 56 -41.60 46.19 34.82
N PRO A 57 -42.38 45.62 35.76
CA PRO A 57 -42.49 44.18 35.91
C PRO A 57 -43.00 43.48 34.64
N GLN A 58 -43.97 44.09 33.95
CA GLN A 58 -44.51 43.54 32.70
C GLN A 58 -43.48 43.61 31.57
N ALA A 59 -42.77 44.73 31.43
CA ALA A 59 -41.70 44.87 30.45
C ALA A 59 -40.55 43.88 30.69
N ILE A 60 -40.15 43.68 31.96
CA ILE A 60 -39.13 42.70 32.35
C ILE A 60 -39.62 41.27 32.05
N ALA A 61 -40.87 40.93 32.40
CA ALA A 61 -41.42 39.62 32.12
C ALA A 61 -41.48 39.34 30.62
N GLN A 62 -41.81 40.34 29.80
CA GLN A 62 -41.81 40.23 28.35
C GLN A 62 -40.40 40.03 27.81
N ALA A 63 -39.44 40.87 28.21
CA ALA A 63 -38.05 40.75 27.79
C ALA A 63 -37.44 39.40 28.21
N ALA A 64 -37.78 38.89 29.39
CA ALA A 64 -37.36 37.57 29.86
C ALA A 64 -37.95 36.46 28.98
N LYS A 65 -39.24 36.52 28.63
CA LYS A 65 -39.88 35.56 27.72
C LYS A 65 -39.21 35.58 26.34
N ASP A 66 -38.98 36.76 25.78
CA ASP A 66 -38.38 36.91 24.45
C ASP A 66 -36.94 36.37 24.45
N THR A 67 -36.19 36.64 25.51
CA THR A 67 -34.84 36.08 25.70
C THR A 67 -34.86 34.56 25.81
N LEU A 68 -35.81 33.99 26.56
CA LEU A 68 -35.97 32.54 26.70
C LEU A 68 -36.35 31.86 25.38
N VAL A 69 -37.21 32.49 24.58
CA VAL A 69 -37.58 31.98 23.24
C VAL A 69 -36.37 31.97 22.31
N ASN A 70 -35.61 33.06 22.26
CA ASN A 70 -34.41 33.16 21.43
C ASN A 70 -33.30 32.20 21.90
N PHE A 71 -33.12 32.08 23.22
CA PHE A 71 -32.19 31.13 23.81
C PHE A 71 -32.57 29.70 23.48
N LYS A 72 -33.85 29.34 23.62
CA LYS A 72 -34.35 28.00 23.28
C LYS A 72 -34.12 27.69 21.80
N ALA A 73 -34.45 28.61 20.89
CA ALA A 73 -34.23 28.40 19.47
C ALA A 73 -32.74 28.17 19.14
N THR A 74 -31.86 28.97 19.75
CA THR A 74 -30.41 28.84 19.59
C THR A 74 -29.87 27.55 20.19
N ALA A 75 -30.35 27.17 21.38
CA ALA A 75 -29.99 25.93 22.05
C ALA A 75 -30.44 24.70 21.26
N ASP A 76 -31.69 24.67 20.79
CA ASP A 76 -32.22 23.57 19.99
C ASP A 76 -31.45 23.43 18.66
N ALA A 77 -31.11 24.54 18.00
CA ALA A 77 -30.27 24.54 16.80
C ALA A 77 -28.84 24.04 17.08
N THR A 78 -28.22 24.49 18.17
CA THR A 78 -26.86 24.10 18.56
C THR A 78 -26.78 22.63 18.95
N VAL A 79 -27.74 22.15 19.74
CA VAL A 79 -27.85 20.74 20.12
C VAL A 79 -28.01 19.87 18.88
N LYS A 80 -28.90 20.24 17.95
CA LYS A 80 -29.07 19.50 16.71
C LYS A 80 -27.79 19.46 15.87
N ALA A 81 -27.14 20.60 15.67
CA ALA A 81 -25.88 20.69 14.93
C ALA A 81 -24.77 19.85 15.58
N SER A 82 -24.64 19.91 16.91
CA SER A 82 -23.67 19.10 17.66
C SER A 82 -23.95 17.60 17.58
N ALA A 83 -25.22 17.20 17.59
CA ALA A 83 -25.61 15.80 17.43
C ALA A 83 -25.34 15.28 16.01
N GLU A 84 -25.56 16.10 14.98
CA GLU A 84 -25.22 15.77 13.60
C GLU A 84 -23.70 15.68 13.40
N ALA A 85 -22.93 16.62 13.95
CA ALA A 85 -21.47 16.57 13.94
C ALA A 85 -20.93 15.33 14.66
N ALA A 86 -21.42 15.05 15.88
CA ALA A 86 -21.01 13.86 16.64
C ALA A 86 -21.36 12.54 15.91
N LYS A 87 -22.50 12.49 15.21
CA LYS A 87 -22.85 11.34 14.36
C LYS A 87 -21.89 11.19 13.18
N ALA A 88 -21.50 12.28 12.53
CA ALA A 88 -20.55 12.27 11.42
C ALA A 88 -19.16 11.81 11.89
N ASP A 89 -18.67 12.35 13.00
CA ASP A 89 -17.38 11.96 13.61
C ASP A 89 -17.39 10.49 14.00
N LEU A 90 -18.48 10.00 14.62
CA LEU A 90 -18.63 8.60 14.97
C LEU A 90 -18.66 7.71 13.71
N ALA A 91 -19.39 8.09 12.67
CA ALA A 91 -19.44 7.35 11.42
C ALA A 91 -18.06 7.28 10.75
N GLN A 92 -17.30 8.38 10.75
CA GLN A 92 -15.94 8.42 10.23
C GLN A 92 -14.99 7.55 11.05
N ALA A 93 -15.07 7.59 12.39
CA ALA A 93 -14.25 6.75 13.26
C ALA A 93 -14.57 5.26 13.08
N VAL A 94 -15.84 4.90 12.97
CA VAL A 94 -16.27 3.52 12.71
C VAL A 94 -15.79 3.06 11.33
N ALA A 95 -15.92 3.89 10.29
CA ALA A 95 -15.44 3.57 8.95
C ALA A 95 -13.92 3.38 8.91
N ALA A 96 -13.16 4.27 9.55
CA ALA A 96 -11.71 4.16 9.65
C ALA A 96 -11.29 2.88 10.38
N ALA A 97 -11.92 2.58 11.52
CA ALA A 97 -11.65 1.35 12.27
C ALA A 97 -12.01 0.10 11.47
N ALA A 98 -13.14 0.10 10.75
CA ALA A 98 -13.54 -1.02 9.89
C ALA A 98 -12.52 -1.24 8.74
N GLN A 99 -12.04 -0.17 8.13
CA GLN A 99 -11.03 -0.23 7.06
C GLN A 99 -9.69 -0.75 7.59
N GLU A 100 -9.27 -0.32 8.79
CA GLU A 100 -8.04 -0.82 9.42
C GLU A 100 -8.14 -2.31 9.79
N VAL A 101 -9.29 -2.74 10.34
CA VAL A 101 -9.55 -4.16 10.62
C VAL A 101 -9.57 -4.98 9.32
N ALA A 102 -10.19 -4.48 8.25
CA ALA A 102 -10.20 -5.14 6.95
C ALA A 102 -8.79 -5.25 6.34
N HIS A 103 -7.99 -4.18 6.41
CA HIS A 103 -6.61 -4.18 5.93
C HIS A 103 -5.73 -5.15 6.74
N ASN A 104 -5.84 -5.14 8.06
CA ASN A 104 -5.07 -6.05 8.91
C ASN A 104 -5.48 -7.52 8.71
N THR A 105 -6.77 -7.80 8.55
CA THR A 105 -7.28 -9.16 8.29
C THR A 105 -6.84 -9.66 6.93
N SER A 106 -6.97 -8.84 5.88
CA SER A 106 -6.51 -9.19 4.52
C SER A 106 -5.00 -9.35 4.44
N ALA A 107 -4.22 -8.52 5.14
CA ALA A 107 -2.77 -8.68 5.24
C ALA A 107 -2.39 -10.02 5.91
N LYS A 108 -3.04 -10.39 7.02
CA LYS A 108 -2.82 -11.70 7.67
C LYS A 108 -3.19 -12.87 6.77
N GLN A 109 -4.35 -12.81 6.12
CA GLN A 109 -4.81 -13.84 5.21
C GLN A 109 -3.87 -13.97 3.99
N MET A 110 -3.39 -12.85 3.44
CA MET A 110 -2.40 -12.83 2.36
C MET A 110 -1.08 -13.45 2.80
N TRP A 111 -0.58 -13.14 3.99
CA TRP A 111 0.64 -13.74 4.54
C TRP A 111 0.50 -15.25 4.80
N GLN A 112 -0.68 -15.70 5.26
CA GLN A 112 -0.96 -17.13 5.42
C GLN A 112 -0.88 -17.89 4.09
N TRP A 113 -1.52 -17.36 3.04
CA TRP A 113 -1.47 -17.97 1.70
C TRP A 113 -0.09 -17.86 1.05
N ALA A 114 0.59 -16.71 1.20
CA ALA A 114 1.93 -16.51 0.67
C ALA A 114 2.93 -17.50 1.30
N ALA A 115 2.89 -17.67 2.62
CA ALA A 115 3.72 -18.67 3.31
C ALA A 115 3.42 -20.10 2.81
N GLY A 116 2.15 -20.43 2.59
CA GLY A 116 1.74 -21.70 2.00
C GLY A 116 2.31 -21.92 0.59
N CYS A 117 2.16 -20.94 -0.30
CA CYS A 117 2.69 -21.01 -1.67
C CYS A 117 4.21 -21.11 -1.69
N ILE A 118 4.92 -20.36 -0.83
CA ILE A 118 6.38 -20.42 -0.72
C ILE A 118 6.82 -21.81 -0.26
N ALA A 119 6.17 -22.37 0.76
CA ALA A 119 6.48 -23.72 1.25
C ALA A 119 6.28 -24.78 0.15
N VAL A 120 5.18 -24.70 -0.61
CA VAL A 120 4.91 -25.61 -1.73
C VAL A 120 5.96 -25.44 -2.83
N ALA A 121 6.34 -24.21 -3.18
CA ALA A 121 7.36 -23.95 -4.20
C ALA A 121 8.71 -24.57 -3.82
N PHE A 122 9.17 -24.40 -2.57
CA PHE A 122 10.39 -25.03 -2.09
C PHE A 122 10.30 -26.56 -2.13
N LEU A 123 9.15 -27.12 -1.77
CA LEU A 123 8.92 -28.56 -1.80
C LEU A 123 8.96 -29.09 -3.24
N CYS A 124 8.32 -28.41 -4.19
CA CYS A 124 8.36 -28.75 -5.61
C CYS A 124 9.78 -28.67 -6.18
N VAL A 125 10.53 -27.60 -5.90
CA VAL A 125 11.91 -27.43 -6.37
C VAL A 125 12.83 -28.49 -5.75
N GLY A 126 12.65 -28.80 -4.47
CA GLY A 126 13.41 -29.86 -3.79
C GLY A 126 13.16 -31.25 -4.37
N LEU A 127 11.89 -31.61 -4.58
CA LEU A 127 11.51 -32.88 -5.20
C LEU A 127 11.99 -32.97 -6.65
N PHE A 128 11.86 -31.87 -7.42
CA PHE A 128 12.32 -31.83 -8.80
C PHE A 128 13.85 -31.94 -8.89
N GLY A 129 14.58 -31.23 -8.03
CA GLY A 129 16.04 -31.34 -7.92
C GLY A 129 16.49 -32.75 -7.53
N TRP A 130 15.81 -33.39 -6.57
CA TRP A 130 16.08 -34.78 -6.20
C TRP A 130 15.82 -35.75 -7.36
N TYR A 131 14.69 -35.59 -8.06
CA TYR A 131 14.35 -36.39 -9.23
C TYR A 131 15.40 -36.24 -10.33
N MET A 132 15.77 -35.00 -10.70
CA MET A 132 16.83 -34.75 -11.67
C MET A 132 18.17 -35.37 -11.25
N HIS A 133 18.57 -35.20 -9.99
CA HIS A 133 19.84 -35.75 -9.48
C HIS A 133 19.87 -37.27 -9.52
N SER A 134 18.80 -37.93 -9.07
CA SER A 134 18.69 -39.38 -9.05
C SER A 134 18.65 -39.98 -10.46
N SER A 135 17.85 -39.41 -11.37
CA SER A 135 17.78 -39.83 -12.76
C SER A 135 19.09 -39.58 -13.52
N SER A 136 19.75 -38.45 -13.26
CA SER A 136 21.03 -38.10 -13.90
C SER A 136 22.16 -39.03 -13.46
N LYS A 137 22.22 -39.43 -12.18
CA LYS A 137 23.25 -40.38 -11.73
C LYS A 137 23.12 -41.73 -12.43
N ASN A 138 21.90 -42.22 -12.61
CA ASN A 138 21.68 -43.50 -13.29
C ASN A 138 21.99 -43.41 -14.79
N SER A 139 21.55 -42.35 -15.46
CA SER A 139 21.83 -42.12 -16.88
C SER A 139 23.32 -41.87 -17.14
N GLY A 140 23.97 -41.05 -16.33
CA GLY A 140 25.41 -40.75 -16.44
C GLY A 140 26.30 -41.96 -16.15
N TYR A 141 25.93 -42.79 -15.17
CA TYR A 141 26.64 -44.03 -14.89
C TYR A 141 26.56 -45.02 -16.05
N GLN A 142 25.37 -45.20 -16.64
CA GLN A 142 25.21 -46.10 -17.79
C GLN A 142 25.93 -45.60 -19.05
N ALA A 143 25.81 -44.31 -19.36
CA ALA A 143 26.51 -43.70 -20.49
C ALA A 143 28.04 -43.77 -20.32
N GLY A 144 28.55 -43.44 -19.13
CA GLY A 144 29.97 -43.52 -18.81
C GLY A 144 30.51 -44.96 -18.82
N TYR A 145 29.77 -45.91 -18.27
CA TYR A 145 30.15 -47.32 -18.27
C TYR A 145 30.19 -47.91 -19.69
N GLY A 146 29.18 -47.59 -20.52
CA GLY A 146 29.13 -48.04 -21.91
C GLY A 146 30.32 -47.55 -22.73
N ALA A 147 30.59 -46.24 -22.69
CA ALA A 147 31.71 -45.63 -23.43
C ALA A 147 33.08 -46.15 -22.94
N GLY A 148 33.27 -46.29 -21.62
CA GLY A 148 34.51 -46.84 -21.07
C GLY A 148 34.71 -48.32 -21.44
N TYR A 149 33.63 -49.10 -21.50
CA TYR A 149 33.71 -50.52 -21.85
C TYR A 149 33.98 -50.75 -23.34
N THR A 150 33.46 -49.89 -24.23
CA THR A 150 33.79 -49.94 -25.66
C THR A 150 35.24 -49.56 -25.93
N GLU A 151 35.72 -48.48 -25.31
CA GLU A 151 37.12 -48.05 -25.47
C GLU A 151 38.11 -49.12 -24.98
N ALA A 152 37.85 -49.71 -23.81
CA ALA A 152 38.70 -50.77 -23.26
C ALA A 152 38.64 -52.08 -24.06
N LYS A 153 37.55 -52.35 -24.78
CA LYS A 153 37.45 -53.49 -25.70
C LYS A 153 38.29 -53.25 -26.95
N ASP A 154 38.22 -52.05 -27.53
CA ASP A 154 38.99 -51.70 -28.72
C ASP A 154 40.49 -51.70 -28.44
N GLU A 155 40.92 -51.20 -27.28
CA GLU A 155 42.32 -51.27 -26.84
C GLU A 155 42.80 -52.72 -26.69
N LYS A 156 42.00 -53.59 -26.06
CA LYS A 156 42.32 -55.02 -25.94
C LYS A 156 42.35 -55.73 -27.29
N ALA A 157 41.42 -55.41 -28.19
CA ALA A 157 41.38 -55.98 -29.53
C ALA A 157 42.59 -55.53 -30.36
N ALA A 158 42.97 -54.25 -30.28
CA ALA A 158 44.17 -53.71 -30.92
C ALA A 158 45.45 -54.37 -30.38
N ALA A 159 45.55 -54.52 -29.06
CA ALA A 159 46.68 -55.21 -28.43
C ALA A 159 46.73 -56.71 -28.81
N ALA A 160 45.58 -57.38 -28.87
CA ALA A 160 45.52 -58.77 -29.32
C ALA A 160 45.92 -58.92 -30.79
N TRP A 161 45.45 -58.03 -31.67
CA TRP A 161 45.85 -57.99 -33.08
C TRP A 161 47.35 -57.77 -33.24
N ALA A 162 47.94 -56.83 -32.49
CA ALA A 162 49.38 -56.55 -32.55
C ALA A 162 50.25 -57.78 -32.22
N ASN A 163 49.72 -58.74 -31.46
CA ASN A 163 50.41 -59.99 -31.09
C ASN A 163 50.27 -61.12 -32.14
N THR A 164 49.42 -60.96 -33.16
CA THR A 164 49.29 -61.93 -34.27
C THR A 164 50.55 -61.95 -35.14
N PRO A 165 50.78 -63.02 -35.94
CA PRO A 165 51.89 -63.04 -36.90
C PRO A 165 51.90 -61.83 -37.85
N GLU A 166 50.73 -61.38 -38.31
CA GLU A 166 50.55 -60.23 -39.18
C GLU A 166 50.89 -58.92 -38.45
N GLY A 167 50.42 -58.76 -37.21
CA GLY A 167 50.74 -57.61 -36.35
C GLY A 167 52.24 -57.53 -36.04
N GLN A 168 52.87 -58.65 -35.72
CA GLN A 168 54.32 -58.73 -35.50
C GLN A 168 55.10 -58.41 -36.77
N ALA A 169 54.65 -58.89 -37.94
CA ALA A 169 55.26 -58.55 -39.23
C ALA A 169 55.15 -57.05 -39.54
N ALA A 170 53.98 -56.45 -39.30
CA ALA A 170 53.78 -55.01 -39.43
C ALA A 170 54.69 -54.22 -38.47
N TYR A 171 54.85 -54.68 -37.22
CA TYR A 171 55.75 -54.07 -36.26
C TYR A 171 57.23 -54.14 -36.69
N ARG A 172 57.70 -55.29 -37.19
CA ARG A 172 59.07 -55.42 -37.72
C ARG A 172 59.31 -54.55 -38.96
N LEU A 173 58.32 -54.46 -39.85
CA LEU A 173 58.35 -53.51 -40.99
C LEU A 173 58.42 -52.05 -40.53
N ALA A 174 57.76 -51.73 -39.40
CA ALA A 174 57.85 -50.41 -38.80
C ALA A 174 59.25 -50.12 -38.25
N GLN A 175 59.85 -51.08 -37.55
CA GLN A 175 61.23 -50.98 -37.06
C GLN A 175 62.26 -50.85 -38.19
N ALA A 176 62.05 -51.55 -39.31
CA ALA A 176 62.88 -51.43 -40.51
C ALA A 176 62.72 -50.09 -41.25
N GLY A 177 61.85 -49.19 -40.77
CA GLY A 177 61.55 -47.89 -41.36
C GLY A 177 60.65 -47.94 -42.59
N SER A 178 60.29 -49.14 -43.05
CA SER A 178 59.63 -49.35 -44.34
C SER A 178 58.11 -49.19 -44.29
N ILE A 179 57.47 -49.35 -43.13
CA ILE A 179 56.00 -49.24 -43.04
C ILE A 179 55.49 -47.86 -43.43
N ARG A 180 56.21 -46.80 -43.03
CA ARG A 180 55.81 -45.42 -43.31
C ARG A 180 55.99 -45.10 -44.79
N ASP A 181 57.06 -45.61 -45.39
CA ASP A 181 57.33 -45.44 -46.82
C ASP A 181 56.33 -46.22 -47.67
N LEU A 182 56.00 -47.46 -47.29
CA LEU A 182 54.96 -48.26 -47.94
C LEU A 182 53.58 -47.60 -47.84
N ALA A 183 53.19 -47.15 -46.64
CA ALA A 183 51.88 -46.53 -46.42
C ALA A 183 51.72 -45.19 -47.15
N ARG A 184 52.81 -44.43 -47.33
CA ARG A 184 52.79 -43.11 -47.98
C ARG A 184 53.28 -43.12 -49.43
N CYS A 185 53.80 -44.25 -49.90
CA CYS A 185 54.51 -44.38 -51.18
C CYS A 185 55.67 -43.38 -51.33
N SER A 186 56.51 -43.24 -50.29
CA SER A 186 57.56 -42.20 -50.24
C SER A 186 58.99 -42.68 -50.54
N GLY A 187 59.17 -43.91 -51.03
CA GLY A 187 60.49 -44.39 -51.45
C GLY A 187 61.00 -43.70 -52.71
N GLN A 188 62.33 -43.67 -52.88
CA GLN A 188 62.97 -43.03 -54.03
C GLN A 188 62.63 -43.77 -55.33
N GLY A 189 62.16 -43.05 -56.35
CA GLY A 189 61.70 -43.66 -57.60
C GLY A 189 60.33 -44.36 -57.49
N TRP A 190 59.61 -44.20 -56.38
CA TRP A 190 58.25 -44.73 -56.24
C TRP A 190 57.25 -43.72 -56.79
N LYS A 191 56.23 -44.22 -57.48
CA LYS A 191 55.18 -43.40 -58.07
C LYS A 191 53.82 -43.93 -57.67
N ARG A 192 52.95 -43.04 -57.20
CA ARG A 192 51.57 -43.36 -56.86
C ARG A 192 50.68 -43.13 -58.09
N GLU A 193 49.95 -44.17 -58.49
CA GLU A 193 49.04 -44.12 -59.63
C GLU A 193 47.80 -44.96 -59.34
N ASN A 194 46.61 -44.37 -59.53
CA ASN A 194 45.31 -45.02 -59.28
C ASN A 194 45.17 -45.70 -57.88
N GLY A 195 45.80 -45.11 -56.85
CA GLY A 195 45.77 -45.65 -55.48
C GLY A 195 46.80 -46.74 -55.19
N PHE A 196 47.58 -47.17 -56.18
CA PHE A 196 48.68 -48.13 -56.03
C PHE A 196 50.02 -47.41 -55.97
N CYS A 197 50.97 -48.02 -55.25
CA CYS A 197 52.37 -47.58 -55.22
C CYS A 197 53.21 -48.49 -56.11
N PHE A 198 53.79 -47.94 -57.17
CA PHE A 198 54.67 -48.66 -58.09
C PHE A 198 56.12 -48.25 -57.88
N VAL A 199 57.02 -49.22 -57.84
CA VAL A 199 58.47 -48.98 -57.80
C VAL A 199 58.97 -48.84 -59.23
N GLN A 200 59.56 -47.70 -59.56
CA GLN A 200 60.14 -47.41 -60.88
C GLN A 200 61.64 -47.12 -60.74
N THR A 201 62.33 -47.10 -61.88
CA THR A 201 63.75 -46.72 -61.94
C THR A 201 63.91 -45.24 -61.60
N ALA A 202 64.72 -44.94 -60.60
CA ALA A 202 65.06 -43.60 -60.20
C ALA A 202 65.99 -42.92 -61.25
N PRO A 203 66.15 -41.58 -61.20
CA PRO A 203 66.92 -40.83 -62.19
C PRO A 203 68.41 -41.23 -62.31
N ASP A 204 68.95 -41.90 -61.29
CA ASP A 204 70.30 -42.44 -61.27
C ASP A 204 70.41 -43.84 -61.91
N GLY A 205 69.32 -44.32 -62.52
CA GLY A 205 69.25 -45.61 -63.21
C GLY A 205 69.02 -46.81 -62.29
N LYS A 206 68.80 -46.61 -60.98
CA LYS A 206 68.62 -47.70 -59.99
C LYS A 206 67.17 -47.88 -59.57
N ILE A 207 66.80 -49.09 -59.15
CA ILE A 207 65.49 -49.40 -58.57
C ILE A 207 65.65 -49.55 -57.06
N TYR A 208 64.91 -48.74 -56.29
CA TYR A 208 64.96 -48.78 -54.83
C TYR A 208 63.77 -49.57 -54.29
N GLY A 209 64.03 -50.70 -53.66
CA GLY A 209 63.01 -51.48 -52.95
C GLY A 209 62.71 -50.92 -51.56
N TRP A 210 61.75 -51.52 -50.87
CA TRP A 210 61.58 -51.33 -49.43
C TRP A 210 62.46 -52.32 -48.66
N ARG A 211 62.69 -52.06 -47.37
CA ARG A 211 63.40 -53.00 -46.52
C ARG A 211 62.42 -54.03 -45.98
N LEU A 212 62.75 -55.30 -46.21
CA LEU A 212 62.04 -56.41 -45.57
C LEU A 212 62.42 -56.46 -44.07
N PRO A 213 61.50 -56.93 -43.20
CA PRO A 213 61.77 -57.14 -41.78
C PRO A 213 62.77 -58.25 -41.52
#